data_AF-A0A535C3I3-F1
#
_entry.id   AF-A0A535C3I3-F1
#
_cell.length_a   1.000
_cell.length_b   1.000
_cell.length_c   1.000
_cell.angle_alpha   90.00
_cell.angle_beta   90.00
_cell.angle_gamma   90.00
#
_symmetry.space_group_name_H-M   'P 1'
#
loop_
_entity.id
_entity.type
_entity.pdbx_description
1 polymer ?
#
loop_
_entity_poly.entity_id
_entity_poly.type
_entity_poly.pdbx_seq_one_letter_code
_entity_poly.pdbx_strand_id
1 'polypeptide(L)'
;MAVTQLVGAKIHRREDPRLITGHGHYIDDFTRQGTAYAAFVRSPFAHARIKSIDITDASKAPGVTSVYTARDFKSQLAGTHPAAPA
;
A
#
# COMPACT_ATOMS: atom_id res chain seq x y z
N MET A 1 -26.21 4.42 34.58
CA MET A 1 -27.07 3.98 33.45
C MET A 1 -26.97 4.93 32.25
N ALA A 2 -25.76 5.20 31.73
CA ALA A 2 -25.58 6.08 30.56
C ALA A 2 -25.40 5.29 29.25
N VAL A 3 -24.85 4.07 29.32
CA VAL A 3 -24.59 3.23 28.15
C VAL A 3 -25.90 2.83 27.45
N THR A 4 -26.97 2.56 28.20
CA THR A 4 -28.26 2.13 27.66
C THR A 4 -29.00 3.23 26.88
N GLN A 5 -28.74 4.52 27.16
CA GLN A 5 -29.39 5.63 26.44
C GLN A 5 -28.80 5.89 25.05
N LEU A 6 -27.57 5.43 24.78
CA LEU A 6 -26.90 5.65 23.50
C LEU A 6 -27.15 4.50 22.51
N VAL A 7 -27.46 3.30 23.01
CA VAL A 7 -27.76 2.13 22.18
C VAL A 7 -29.13 2.32 21.51
N GLY A 8 -29.15 2.41 20.18
CA GLY A 8 -30.36 2.60 19.37
C GLY A 8 -30.77 4.06 19.15
N ALA A 9 -30.08 5.03 19.74
CA ALA A 9 -30.35 6.46 19.54
C ALA A 9 -29.74 6.98 18.23
N LYS A 10 -30.42 7.94 17.58
CA LYS A 10 -29.88 8.66 16.41
C LYS A 10 -28.89 9.75 16.88
N ILE A 11 -27.61 9.43 16.91
CA ILE A 11 -26.54 10.31 17.38
C ILE A 11 -25.68 10.76 16.20
N HIS A 12 -25.29 12.03 16.17
CA HIS A 12 -24.33 12.55 15.19
C HIS A 12 -22.94 11.98 15.44
N ARG A 13 -22.21 11.63 14.38
CA ARG A 13 -20.89 11.03 14.56
C ARG A 13 -19.88 12.11 14.93
N ARG A 14 -18.94 11.75 15.80
CA ARG A 14 -17.89 12.67 16.25
C ARG A 14 -16.96 13.08 15.11
N GLU A 15 -16.72 12.17 14.18
CA GLU A 15 -15.83 12.37 13.04
C GLU A 15 -16.45 13.16 11.89
N ASP A 16 -17.79 13.31 11.83
CA ASP A 16 -18.48 13.98 10.73
C ASP A 16 -17.91 15.37 10.42
N PRO A 17 -17.72 16.29 11.40
CA PRO A 17 -17.25 17.63 11.11
C PRO A 17 -15.93 17.66 10.33
N ARG A 18 -14.93 16.86 10.72
CA ARG A 18 -13.64 16.85 9.99
C ARG A 18 -13.76 16.21 8.61
N LEU A 19 -14.57 15.15 8.47
CA LEU A 19 -14.68 14.39 7.23
C LEU A 19 -15.46 15.15 6.13
N ILE A 20 -16.42 15.99 6.51
CA ILE A 20 -17.28 16.71 5.55
C ILE A 20 -16.82 18.13 5.23
N THR A 21 -15.82 18.65 5.93
CA THR A 21 -15.29 20.01 5.71
C THR A 21 -13.89 20.03 5.11
N GLY A 22 -13.36 18.86 4.69
CA GLY A 22 -12.00 18.76 4.15
C GLY A 22 -10.88 18.90 5.20
N HIS A 23 -11.20 18.75 6.49
CA HIS A 23 -10.22 18.74 7.58
C HIS A 23 -9.82 17.32 8.02
N GLY A 24 -10.34 16.29 7.35
CA GLY A 24 -9.92 14.91 7.53
C GLY A 24 -8.63 14.68 6.77
N HIS A 25 -7.65 14.06 7.42
CA HIS A 25 -6.41 13.62 6.77
C HIS A 25 -6.42 12.11 6.57
N TYR A 26 -6.16 11.69 5.34
CA TYR A 26 -5.87 10.34 4.92
C TYR A 26 -4.37 10.16 4.67
N ILE A 27 -3.92 8.93 4.45
CA ILE A 27 -2.50 8.61 4.26
C ILE A 27 -1.90 9.42 3.10
N ASP A 28 -2.66 9.65 2.04
CA ASP A 28 -2.20 10.37 0.84
C ASP A 28 -2.13 11.89 1.02
N ASP A 29 -2.73 12.44 2.08
CA ASP A 29 -2.67 13.89 2.36
C ASP A 29 -1.36 14.30 3.04
N PHE A 30 -0.55 13.32 3.48
CA PHE A 30 0.71 13.58 4.16
C PHE A 30 1.87 13.63 3.16
N THR A 31 2.54 14.78 3.08
CA THR A 31 3.84 14.91 2.41
C THR A 31 4.93 15.19 3.42
N ARG A 32 6.00 14.38 3.40
CA ARG A 32 7.20 14.59 4.22
C ARG A 32 8.41 14.82 3.31
N GLN A 33 9.38 15.60 3.78
CA GLN A 33 10.67 15.70 3.09
C GLN A 33 11.30 14.29 2.97
N GLY A 34 11.82 13.98 1.78
CA GLY A 34 12.39 12.66 1.47
C GLY A 34 11.37 11.57 1.15
N THR A 35 10.08 11.89 0.97
CA THR A 35 9.09 10.90 0.51
C THR A 35 9.41 10.44 -0.90
N ALA A 36 9.65 9.14 -1.08
CA ALA A 36 9.77 8.50 -2.38
C ALA A 36 8.42 7.91 -2.82
N TYR A 37 8.21 7.85 -4.13
CA TYR A 37 7.01 7.26 -4.73
C TYR A 37 7.32 5.86 -5.25
N ALA A 38 6.40 4.92 -5.03
CA ALA A 38 6.53 3.55 -5.51
C ALA A 38 5.57 3.29 -6.67
N ALA A 39 6.07 2.61 -7.70
CA ALA A 39 5.27 2.10 -8.81
C ALA A 39 5.45 0.58 -8.91
N PHE A 40 4.37 -0.13 -9.23
CA PHE A 40 4.36 -1.60 -9.30
C PHE A 40 4.08 -2.07 -10.73
N VAL A 41 5.00 -2.84 -11.30
CA VAL A 41 4.76 -3.59 -12.53
C VAL A 41 4.09 -4.91 -12.17
N ARG A 42 2.88 -5.14 -12.69
CA ARG A 42 2.08 -6.34 -12.41
C ARG A 42 2.04 -7.27 -13.62
N SER A 43 1.79 -8.56 -13.37
CA SER A 43 1.63 -9.54 -14.44
C SER A 43 0.43 -9.19 -15.33
N PRO A 44 0.60 -9.14 -16.66
CA PRO A 44 -0.53 -9.06 -17.59
C PRO A 44 -1.18 -10.43 -17.84
N PHE A 45 -0.58 -11.52 -17.34
CA PHE A 45 -1.08 -12.88 -17.50
C PHE A 45 -1.67 -13.40 -16.19
N ALA A 46 -2.82 -14.08 -16.29
CA ALA A 46 -3.47 -14.74 -15.14
C ALA A 46 -2.62 -15.89 -14.58
N HIS A 47 -1.92 -16.64 -15.45
CA HIS A 47 -0.99 -17.71 -15.06
C HIS A 47 0.16 -17.79 -16.06
N ALA A 48 1.39 -17.62 -15.57
CA ALA A 48 2.61 -17.72 -16.36
C ALA A 48 3.82 -17.95 -15.46
N ARG A 49 4.90 -18.50 -16.03
CA ARG A 49 6.20 -18.60 -15.38
C ARG A 49 7.06 -17.39 -15.75
N ILE A 50 7.59 -16.69 -14.76
CA ILE A 50 8.57 -15.61 -14.97
C ILE A 50 9.92 -16.25 -15.31
N LYS A 51 10.37 -16.14 -16.57
CA LYS A 51 11.67 -16.65 -17.02
C LYS A 51 12.81 -15.71 -16.63
N SER A 52 12.60 -14.41 -16.77
CA SER A 52 13.58 -13.37 -16.48
C SER A 52 12.87 -12.04 -16.18
N ILE A 53 13.58 -11.17 -15.47
CA ILE A 53 13.23 -9.76 -15.27
C ILE A 53 14.51 -8.99 -15.54
N ASP A 54 14.46 -8.03 -16.47
CA ASP A 54 15.53 -7.08 -16.74
C ASP A 54 15.14 -5.71 -16.18
N ILE A 55 16.01 -5.13 -15.36
CA ILE A 55 15.80 -3.84 -14.69
C ILE A 55 16.75 -2.76 -15.20
N THR A 56 17.55 -3.04 -16.23
CA THR A 56 18.69 -2.21 -16.66
C THR A 56 18.26 -0.79 -17.03
N ASP A 57 17.21 -0.64 -17.83
CA ASP A 57 16.73 0.66 -18.29
C ASP A 57 15.99 1.41 -17.18
N ALA A 58 15.12 0.71 -16.44
CA ALA A 58 14.36 1.28 -15.33
C ALA A 58 15.28 1.85 -14.25
N SER A 59 16.39 1.16 -13.94
CA SER A 59 17.35 1.59 -12.91
C SER A 59 18.16 2.83 -13.32
N LYS A 60 18.20 3.16 -14.63
CA LYS A 60 18.92 4.33 -15.17
C LYS A 60 17.99 5.50 -15.47
N ALA A 61 16.68 5.32 -15.35
CA ALA A 61 15.72 6.37 -15.67
C ALA A 61 15.85 7.55 -14.68
N PRO A 62 15.75 8.80 -15.15
CA PRO A 62 15.81 9.98 -14.28
C PRO A 62 14.76 9.93 -13.17
N GLY A 63 15.18 10.19 -11.93
CA GLY A 63 14.29 10.21 -10.76
C GLY A 63 14.05 8.84 -10.10
N VAL A 64 14.49 7.74 -10.72
CA VAL A 64 14.42 6.42 -10.09
C VAL A 64 15.50 6.30 -9.02
N THR A 65 15.10 6.06 -7.78
CA THR A 65 16.04 5.85 -6.67
C THR A 65 16.48 4.39 -6.57
N SER A 66 15.57 3.44 -6.80
CA SER A 66 15.85 2.00 -6.73
C SER A 66 14.78 1.20 -7.46
N VAL A 67 15.15 0.02 -7.98
CA VAL A 67 14.23 -0.96 -8.56
C VAL A 67 14.38 -2.26 -7.78
N TYR A 68 13.27 -2.82 -7.31
CA TYR A 68 13.26 -4.04 -6.51
C TYR A 68 12.54 -5.19 -7.23
N THR A 69 13.05 -6.40 -7.03
CA THR A 69 12.53 -7.65 -7.56
C THR A 69 12.44 -8.70 -6.45
N ALA A 70 11.90 -9.88 -6.76
CA ALA A 70 11.87 -10.99 -5.81
C ALA A 70 13.26 -11.40 -5.29
N ARG A 71 14.34 -11.09 -6.03
CA ARG A 71 15.72 -11.42 -5.62
C ARG A 71 16.15 -10.63 -4.39
N ASP A 72 15.69 -9.39 -4.27
CA ASP A 72 16.03 -8.46 -3.20
C ASP A 72 15.36 -8.83 -1.88
N PHE A 73 14.27 -9.61 -1.95
CA PHE A 73 13.47 -10.01 -0.80
C PHE A 73 13.61 -11.48 -0.40
N LYS A 74 14.58 -12.21 -0.98
CA LYS A 74 14.69 -13.67 -0.83
C LYS A 74 14.76 -14.14 0.63
N SER A 75 15.41 -13.38 1.51
CA SER A 75 15.52 -13.72 2.94
C SER A 75 14.27 -13.38 3.74
N GLN A 76 13.51 -12.35 3.37
CA GLN A 76 12.27 -11.97 4.06
C GLN A 76 11.07 -12.80 3.61
N LEU A 77 11.10 -13.30 2.36
CA LEU A 77 10.03 -14.12 1.78
C LEU A 77 10.20 -15.63 2.02
N ALA A 78 11.25 -16.05 2.72
CA ALA A 78 11.54 -17.46 3.01
C ALA A 78 10.67 -18.09 4.13
N GLY A 79 9.69 -17.35 4.66
CA GLY A 79 8.77 -17.84 5.69
C GLY A 79 7.54 -18.56 5.14
N THR A 80 6.77 -19.20 6.03
CA THR A 80 5.46 -19.82 5.78
C THR A 80 4.36 -18.78 5.60
N HIS A 81 4.57 -17.79 4.72
CA HIS A 81 3.45 -17.05 4.18
C HIS A 81 2.74 -17.98 3.19
N PRO A 82 1.40 -18.00 3.15
CA PRO A 82 0.65 -18.77 2.17
C PRO A 82 0.86 -18.18 0.78
N ALA A 83 2.04 -18.42 0.21
CA ALA A 83 2.26 -18.40 -1.21
C ALA A 83 1.77 -19.76 -1.74
N ALA A 84 1.01 -19.73 -2.83
CA ALA A 84 0.46 -20.92 -3.47
C ALA A 84 1.53 -22.04 -3.61
N PRO A 85 1.12 -23.32 -3.50
CA PRO A 85 2.06 -24.44 -3.61
C PRO A 85 2.85 -24.34 -4.92
N ALA A 86 4.14 -24.67 -4.79
CA ALA A 86 5.14 -24.68 -5.87
C ALA A 86 4.70 -25.50 -7.10
#